data_AF-A0A7S0TFR1-F1
#
_entry.id   AF-A0A7S0TFR1-F1
#
_cell.length_a   1.000
_cell.length_b   1.000
_cell.length_c   1.000
_cell.angle_alpha   90.00
_cell.angle_beta   90.00
_cell.angle_gamma   90.00
#
_symmetry.space_group_name_H-M   'P 1'
#
loop_
_entity.id
_entity.type
_entity.pdbx_description
1 polymer ?
#
loop_
_entity_poly.entity_id
_entity_poly.type
_entity_poly.pdbx_seq_one_letter_code
_entity_poly.pdbx_strand_id
1 'polypeptide(L)'
;RYLETLESKHGVVSEFVNPKYADDSRTLFKSATRLECMMQDFPMLLPPEAPVGFTQIDRWLCFSPVKNKIQDAAAKASNGLPPECAGTAERDALALNANLLRMAGASIPTEGHSATYAGVPLSFPPMVILLPSFATCLTDVKAHMGPKFNLSMTARSALVLEGDVEVEGRLEVDGALVVKANNGASIVIKNLKVQNQGWVIQATTEEEERDDELLRMRGYKVAKMGTREIVFDGPGTKVIDE
;
A
#
# COMPACT_ATOMS: atom_id res chain seq x y z
N ARG A 1 -17.17 -24.77 15.53
CA ARG A 1 -18.16 -23.68 15.30
C ARG A 1 -18.24 -23.24 13.83
N TYR A 2 -17.18 -22.76 13.16
CA TYR A 2 -17.31 -22.41 11.72
C TYR A 2 -17.76 -23.59 10.84
N LEU A 3 -17.02 -24.71 10.89
CA LEU A 3 -17.35 -25.91 10.10
C LEU A 3 -18.73 -26.48 10.45
N GLU A 4 -19.05 -26.62 11.74
CA GLU A 4 -20.36 -27.10 12.22
C GLU A 4 -21.53 -26.22 11.74
N THR A 5 -21.38 -24.89 11.80
CA THR A 5 -22.40 -23.96 11.30
C THR A 5 -22.51 -24.05 9.78
N LEU A 6 -21.37 -24.19 9.07
CA LEU A 6 -21.36 -24.37 7.63
C LEU A 6 -22.08 -25.65 7.21
N GLU A 7 -21.81 -26.77 7.87
CA GLU A 7 -22.45 -28.07 7.62
C GLU A 7 -23.94 -28.04 7.94
N SER A 8 -24.33 -27.48 9.08
CA SER A 8 -25.74 -27.42 9.51
C SER A 8 -26.59 -26.43 8.73
N LYS A 9 -26.01 -25.33 8.23
CA LYS A 9 -26.69 -24.30 7.44
C LYS A 9 -26.49 -24.48 5.94
N HIS A 10 -25.69 -25.46 5.52
CA HIS A 10 -25.28 -25.67 4.13
C HIS A 10 -24.72 -24.41 3.46
N GLY A 11 -24.04 -23.56 4.23
CA GLY A 11 -23.51 -22.27 3.77
C GLY A 11 -24.55 -21.19 3.48
N VAL A 12 -25.82 -21.40 3.80
CA VAL A 12 -26.87 -20.40 3.61
C VAL A 12 -26.81 -19.35 4.72
N VAL A 13 -26.70 -18.08 4.31
CA VAL A 13 -26.77 -16.88 5.15
C VAL A 13 -28.03 -16.08 4.79
N SER A 14 -28.45 -15.16 5.67
CA SER A 14 -29.59 -14.30 5.41
C SER A 14 -29.42 -13.48 4.14
N GLU A 15 -30.49 -13.39 3.36
CA GLU A 15 -30.54 -12.63 2.11
C GLU A 15 -31.19 -11.26 2.33
N PHE A 16 -30.80 -10.29 1.51
CA PHE A 16 -31.39 -8.97 1.43
C PHE A 16 -31.47 -8.48 -0.02
N VAL A 17 -32.09 -7.33 -0.22
CA VAL A 17 -32.17 -6.67 -1.51
C VAL A 17 -31.83 -5.18 -1.35
N ASN A 18 -31.00 -4.62 -2.24
CA ASN A 18 -30.59 -3.21 -2.20
C ASN A 18 -30.83 -2.52 -3.55
N PRO A 19 -32.09 -2.22 -3.90
CA PRO A 19 -32.41 -1.65 -5.20
C PRO A 19 -31.78 -0.26 -5.38
N LYS A 20 -31.21 -0.01 -6.56
CA LYS A 20 -30.78 1.33 -6.97
C LYS A 20 -31.91 1.98 -7.77
N TYR A 21 -32.44 3.08 -7.27
CA TYR A 21 -33.54 3.82 -7.89
C TYR A 21 -33.03 4.92 -8.81
N ALA A 22 -33.80 5.23 -9.86
CA ALA A 22 -33.47 6.29 -10.82
C ALA A 22 -33.50 7.68 -10.17
N ASP A 23 -34.39 7.86 -9.20
CA ASP A 23 -34.63 9.08 -8.45
C ASP A 23 -35.21 8.78 -7.06
N ASP A 24 -35.49 9.83 -6.31
CA ASP A 24 -36.00 9.75 -4.94
C ASP A 24 -37.46 9.26 -4.83
N SER A 25 -38.20 9.14 -5.95
CA SER A 25 -39.56 8.58 -5.93
C SER A 25 -39.57 7.08 -5.66
N ARG A 26 -38.44 6.40 -5.93
CA ARG A 26 -38.23 4.96 -5.75
C ARG A 26 -39.24 4.07 -6.48
N THR A 27 -39.79 4.55 -7.59
CA THR A 27 -40.75 3.80 -8.43
C THR A 27 -40.10 3.08 -9.59
N LEU A 28 -38.94 3.56 -10.06
CA LEU A 28 -38.19 2.99 -11.18
C LEU A 28 -36.78 2.59 -10.74
N PHE A 29 -36.35 1.38 -11.10
CA PHE A 29 -34.97 0.96 -10.89
C PHE A 29 -34.04 1.59 -11.93
N LYS A 30 -32.91 2.11 -11.46
CA LYS A 30 -31.80 2.60 -12.29
C LYS A 30 -31.04 1.46 -12.99
N SER A 31 -31.03 0.29 -12.35
CA SER A 31 -30.42 -0.94 -12.88
C SER A 31 -31.11 -2.16 -12.30
N ALA A 32 -31.01 -3.30 -12.98
CA ALA A 32 -31.58 -4.57 -12.49
C ALA A 32 -31.11 -4.89 -11.06
N THR A 33 -32.05 -5.37 -10.24
CA THR A 33 -31.86 -5.71 -8.83
C THR A 33 -31.86 -7.23 -8.66
N ARG A 34 -31.11 -7.71 -7.66
CA ARG A 34 -30.97 -9.13 -7.33
C ARG A 34 -30.99 -9.31 -5.82
N LEU A 35 -31.23 -10.55 -5.37
CA LEU A 35 -30.94 -10.95 -4.00
C LEU A 35 -29.43 -10.91 -3.77
N GLU A 36 -29.05 -10.47 -2.59
CA GLU A 36 -27.68 -10.37 -2.12
C GLU A 36 -27.60 -11.00 -0.73
N CYS A 37 -26.40 -11.43 -0.34
CA CYS A 37 -26.10 -11.81 1.04
C CYS A 37 -24.74 -11.25 1.42
N MET A 38 -24.48 -11.11 2.72
CA MET A 38 -23.19 -10.60 3.19
C MET A 38 -22.40 -11.70 3.91
N MET A 39 -21.13 -11.87 3.56
CA MET A 39 -20.27 -12.85 4.24
C MET A 39 -20.13 -12.56 5.74
N GLN A 40 -20.18 -11.28 6.14
CA GLN A 40 -20.09 -10.88 7.54
C GLN A 40 -21.37 -11.08 8.34
N ASP A 41 -22.45 -11.58 7.72
CA ASP A 41 -23.68 -11.97 8.41
C ASP A 41 -23.55 -13.36 9.06
N PHE A 42 -22.47 -14.08 8.78
CA PHE A 42 -22.14 -15.37 9.41
C PHE A 42 -22.31 -15.41 10.94
N PRO A 43 -21.90 -14.39 11.72
CA PRO A 43 -22.08 -14.41 13.17
C PRO A 43 -23.55 -14.53 13.61
N MET A 44 -24.52 -14.11 12.78
CA MET A 44 -25.95 -14.28 13.07
C MET A 44 -26.42 -15.73 12.97
N LEU A 45 -25.62 -16.62 12.38
CA LEU A 45 -25.89 -18.05 12.30
C LEU A 45 -25.35 -18.83 13.52
N LEU A 46 -24.52 -18.19 14.34
CA LEU A 46 -23.91 -18.82 15.51
C LEU A 46 -24.92 -18.93 16.66
N PRO A 47 -24.81 -19.97 17.51
CA PRO A 47 -25.66 -20.08 18.69
C PRO A 47 -25.37 -18.94 19.69
N PRO A 48 -26.34 -18.55 20.55
CA PRO A 48 -26.22 -17.38 21.43
C PRO A 48 -25.00 -17.36 22.36
N GLU A 49 -24.45 -18.53 22.67
CA GLU A 49 -23.32 -18.75 23.57
C GLU A 49 -21.98 -18.70 22.81
N ALA A 50 -22.01 -18.47 21.50
CA ALA A 50 -20.81 -18.32 20.71
C ALA A 50 -20.09 -17.01 21.05
N PRO A 51 -18.79 -17.05 21.38
CA PRO A 51 -18.03 -15.83 21.55
C PRO A 51 -17.87 -15.14 20.20
N VAL A 52 -18.49 -13.96 20.06
CA VAL A 52 -18.34 -13.05 18.92
C VAL A 52 -17.81 -11.73 19.44
N GLY A 53 -16.78 -11.19 18.80
CA GLY A 53 -16.14 -9.96 19.22
C GLY A 53 -15.59 -9.16 18.04
N PHE A 54 -15.06 -7.98 18.35
CA PHE A 54 -14.49 -7.06 17.38
C PHE A 54 -13.08 -6.66 17.82
N THR A 55 -12.15 -6.64 16.88
CA THR A 55 -10.81 -6.08 17.08
C THR A 55 -10.72 -4.78 16.32
N GLN A 56 -10.41 -3.69 17.02
CA GLN A 56 -10.14 -2.40 16.40
C GLN A 56 -8.65 -2.30 16.11
N ILE A 57 -8.32 -1.90 14.89
CA ILE A 57 -6.97 -1.68 14.41
C ILE A 57 -6.94 -0.29 13.79
N ASP A 58 -5.82 0.41 13.93
CA ASP A 58 -5.66 1.72 13.31
C ASP A 58 -5.83 1.63 11.79
N ARG A 59 -6.59 2.58 11.24
CA ARG A 59 -6.97 2.60 9.82
C ARG A 59 -5.78 2.49 8.87
N TRP A 60 -4.66 3.15 9.21
CA TRP A 60 -3.46 3.18 8.36
C TRP A 60 -2.82 1.80 8.18
N LEU A 61 -3.10 0.84 9.07
CA LEU A 61 -2.55 -0.52 9.02
C LEU A 61 -3.48 -1.50 8.30
N CYS A 62 -4.80 -1.25 8.30
CA CYS A 62 -5.78 -2.27 7.95
C CYS A 62 -6.85 -1.85 6.92
N PHE A 63 -6.86 -0.60 6.44
CA PHE A 63 -7.95 -0.13 5.59
C PHE A 63 -7.51 0.85 4.51
N SER A 64 -7.19 0.30 3.33
CA SER A 64 -6.77 1.05 2.14
C SER A 64 -7.50 0.55 0.87
N PRO A 65 -8.84 0.69 0.80
CA PRO A 65 -9.61 0.15 -0.30
C PRO A 65 -9.45 0.97 -1.59
N VAL A 66 -9.51 0.28 -2.72
CA VAL A 66 -9.70 0.86 -4.06
C VAL A 66 -11.11 0.51 -4.51
N LYS A 67 -12.07 1.40 -4.26
CA LYS A 67 -13.50 1.12 -4.57
C LYS A 67 -14.23 2.24 -5.28
N ASN A 68 -13.66 3.44 -5.34
CA ASN A 68 -14.23 4.56 -6.08
C ASN A 68 -13.37 4.83 -7.32
N LYS A 69 -14.05 5.02 -8.46
CA LYS A 69 -13.42 5.59 -9.66
C LYS A 69 -12.96 7.02 -9.38
N ILE A 70 -11.99 7.51 -10.16
CA ILE A 70 -11.28 8.76 -9.85
C ILE A 70 -12.21 9.98 -9.75
N GLN A 71 -13.26 10.06 -10.57
CA GLN A 71 -14.22 11.17 -10.51
C GLN A 71 -15.08 11.15 -9.24
N ASP A 72 -15.55 9.98 -8.82
CA ASP A 72 -16.32 9.83 -7.57
C ASP A 72 -15.43 10.07 -6.35
N ALA A 73 -14.16 9.66 -6.44
CA ALA A 73 -13.16 9.90 -5.42
C ALA A 73 -12.86 11.40 -5.26
N ALA A 74 -12.72 12.14 -6.36
CA ALA A 74 -12.57 13.60 -6.34
C ALA A 74 -13.80 14.29 -5.74
N ALA A 75 -15.02 13.86 -6.10
CA ALA A 75 -16.26 14.36 -5.52
C ALA A 75 -16.36 14.05 -4.01
N LYS A 76 -15.90 12.88 -3.55
CA LYS A 76 -15.81 12.58 -2.12
C LYS A 76 -14.80 13.49 -1.42
N ALA A 77 -13.62 13.65 -2.00
CA ALA A 77 -12.56 14.48 -1.45
C ALA A 77 -13.02 15.94 -1.25
N SER A 78 -13.71 16.51 -2.24
CA SER A 78 -14.22 17.89 -2.17
C SER A 78 -15.29 18.08 -1.09
N ASN A 79 -15.98 17.00 -0.69
CA ASN A 79 -16.94 16.98 0.41
C ASN A 79 -16.30 16.56 1.75
N GLY A 80 -14.97 16.50 1.85
CA GLY A 80 -14.26 16.10 3.08
C GLY A 80 -14.39 14.62 3.43
N LEU A 81 -14.80 13.78 2.47
CA LEU A 81 -14.92 12.33 2.65
C LEU A 81 -13.68 11.60 2.13
N PRO A 82 -13.32 10.43 2.70
CA PRO A 82 -12.22 9.60 2.20
C PRO A 82 -12.39 9.24 0.71
N PRO A 83 -11.40 9.53 -0.16
CA PRO A 83 -11.51 9.27 -1.60
C PRO A 83 -11.55 7.78 -1.94
N GLU A 84 -10.79 6.93 -1.23
CA GLU A 84 -10.81 5.45 -1.32
C GLU A 84 -10.71 4.94 -2.78
N CYS A 85 -9.72 5.48 -3.49
CA CYS A 85 -9.36 5.21 -4.87
C CYS A 85 -7.92 4.69 -4.99
N ALA A 86 -7.49 4.43 -6.23
CA ALA A 86 -6.17 3.90 -6.54
C ALA A 86 -5.04 4.72 -5.91
N GLY A 87 -5.08 6.05 -6.06
CA GLY A 87 -4.05 6.94 -5.55
C GLY A 87 -3.96 6.96 -4.02
N THR A 88 -5.11 6.91 -3.32
CA THR A 88 -5.09 6.82 -1.85
C THR A 88 -4.57 5.48 -1.35
N ALA A 89 -4.86 4.37 -2.04
CA ALA A 89 -4.37 3.06 -1.64
C ALA A 89 -2.86 2.92 -1.89
N GLU A 90 -2.35 3.42 -3.02
CA GLU A 90 -0.91 3.44 -3.29
C GLU A 90 -0.16 4.30 -2.27
N ARG A 91 -0.67 5.50 -1.95
CA ARG A 91 -0.14 6.33 -0.86
C ARG A 91 -0.09 5.56 0.46
N ASP A 92 -1.17 4.89 0.84
CA ASP A 92 -1.25 4.17 2.11
C ASP A 92 -0.24 3.02 2.17
N ALA A 93 -0.02 2.29 1.05
CA ALA A 93 1.00 1.24 0.98
C ALA A 93 2.41 1.79 1.18
N LEU A 94 2.74 2.93 0.56
CA LEU A 94 4.03 3.61 0.77
C LEU A 94 4.18 4.10 2.22
N ALA A 95 3.11 4.63 2.80
CA ALA A 95 3.09 5.09 4.19
C ALA A 95 3.23 3.95 5.20
N LEU A 96 2.58 2.81 4.97
CA LEU A 96 2.75 1.59 5.77
C LEU A 96 4.22 1.17 5.80
N ASN A 97 4.85 1.06 4.64
CA ASN A 97 6.26 0.66 4.54
C ASN A 97 7.22 1.65 5.22
N ALA A 98 7.00 2.95 5.02
CA ALA A 98 7.76 3.99 5.70
C ALA A 98 7.54 3.96 7.24
N ASN A 99 6.31 3.70 7.68
CA ASN A 99 5.98 3.54 9.10
C ASN A 99 6.73 2.34 9.70
N LEU A 100 6.77 1.19 9.01
CA LEU A 100 7.47 -0.01 9.49
C LEU A 100 8.96 0.24 9.69
N LEU A 101 9.63 0.89 8.72
CA LEU A 101 11.04 1.27 8.87
C LEU A 101 11.25 2.28 10.02
N ARG A 102 10.36 3.28 10.17
CA ARG A 102 10.42 4.20 11.32
C ARG A 102 10.27 3.48 12.66
N MET A 103 9.32 2.55 12.76
CA MET A 103 9.12 1.73 13.96
C MET A 103 10.31 0.80 14.25
N ALA A 104 11.09 0.44 13.24
CA ALA A 104 12.35 -0.27 13.41
C ALA A 104 13.51 0.63 13.89
N GLY A 105 13.38 1.95 13.75
CA GLY A 105 14.35 2.97 14.22
C GLY A 105 14.97 3.80 13.09
N ALA A 106 14.52 3.65 11.84
CA ALA A 106 15.02 4.46 10.73
C ALA A 106 14.55 5.92 10.80
N SER A 107 15.40 6.84 10.35
CA SER A 107 15.09 8.27 10.25
C SER A 107 14.49 8.61 8.88
N ILE A 108 13.17 8.42 8.75
CA ILE A 108 12.42 8.70 7.51
C ILE A 108 11.41 9.83 7.77
N PRO A 109 11.36 10.88 6.94
CA PRO A 109 10.34 11.93 7.03
C PRO A 109 8.90 11.37 6.96
N THR A 110 7.99 12.00 7.69
CA THR A 110 6.55 11.67 7.64
C THR A 110 5.86 12.21 6.40
N GLU A 111 6.42 13.27 5.82
CA GLU A 111 5.91 13.96 4.64
C GLU A 111 6.99 14.00 3.55
N GLY A 112 6.55 13.89 2.31
CA GLY A 112 7.41 13.91 1.12
C GLY A 112 6.87 14.86 0.07
N HIS A 113 5.91 14.37 -0.72
CA HIS A 113 5.36 15.08 -1.88
C HIS A 113 3.84 15.22 -1.76
N SER A 114 3.31 16.43 -1.94
CA SER A 114 1.87 16.66 -1.91
C SER A 114 1.41 17.38 -3.17
N ALA A 115 0.35 16.87 -3.80
CA ALA A 115 -0.25 17.46 -4.99
C ALA A 115 -1.69 16.95 -5.18
N THR A 116 -2.44 17.61 -6.06
CA THR A 116 -3.78 17.17 -6.46
C THR A 116 -3.72 16.51 -7.82
N TYR A 117 -4.24 15.28 -7.92
CA TYR A 117 -4.24 14.49 -9.15
C TYR A 117 -5.66 14.11 -9.51
N ALA A 118 -6.10 14.49 -10.71
CA ALA A 118 -7.47 14.29 -11.17
C ALA A 118 -8.55 14.71 -10.13
N GLY A 119 -8.30 15.82 -9.42
CA GLY A 119 -9.18 16.36 -8.38
C GLY A 119 -9.08 15.70 -7.00
N VAL A 120 -8.18 14.73 -6.81
CA VAL A 120 -7.92 14.08 -5.52
C VAL A 120 -6.64 14.65 -4.88
N PRO A 121 -6.72 15.31 -3.71
CA PRO A 121 -5.54 15.76 -2.98
C PRO A 121 -4.84 14.55 -2.35
N LEU A 122 -3.55 14.37 -2.69
CA LEU A 122 -2.70 13.30 -2.19
C LEU A 122 -1.45 13.88 -1.53
N SER A 123 -1.10 13.35 -0.36
CA SER A 123 0.12 13.65 0.35
C SER A 123 0.88 12.35 0.58
N PHE A 124 2.03 12.21 -0.08
CA PHE A 124 2.88 11.03 -0.05
C PHE A 124 4.05 11.25 0.91
N PRO A 125 4.43 10.22 1.69
CA PRO A 125 5.75 10.17 2.32
C PRO A 125 6.83 9.89 1.26
N PRO A 126 8.12 9.84 1.64
CA PRO A 126 9.14 9.20 0.80
C PRO A 126 8.67 7.84 0.29
N MET A 127 8.99 7.52 -0.96
CA MET A 127 8.52 6.29 -1.61
C MET A 127 9.28 5.08 -1.07
N VAL A 128 8.74 4.39 -0.07
CA VAL A 128 9.31 3.15 0.47
C VAL A 128 8.52 1.95 -0.06
N ILE A 129 9.21 1.06 -0.76
CA ILE A 129 8.66 -0.19 -1.27
C ILE A 129 9.45 -1.35 -0.67
N LEU A 130 8.80 -2.07 0.25
CA LEU A 130 9.32 -3.32 0.81
C LEU A 130 8.62 -4.47 0.10
N LEU A 131 9.36 -5.29 -0.65
CA LEU A 131 8.77 -6.46 -1.28
C LEU A 131 8.58 -7.58 -0.25
N PRO A 132 7.61 -8.49 -0.46
CA PRO A 132 7.35 -9.59 0.49
C PRO A 132 8.55 -10.50 0.73
N SER A 133 9.47 -10.62 -0.24
CA SER A 133 10.72 -11.38 -0.11
C SER A 133 11.75 -10.70 0.81
N PHE A 134 11.57 -9.43 1.13
CA PHE A 134 12.34 -8.70 2.13
C PHE A 134 11.59 -8.68 3.47
N ALA A 135 10.35 -8.16 3.51
CA ALA A 135 9.60 -8.09 4.76
C ALA A 135 8.09 -7.96 4.54
N THR A 136 7.30 -8.56 5.44
CA THR A 136 5.82 -8.43 5.46
C THR A 136 5.29 -7.82 6.75
N CYS A 137 6.08 -7.82 7.82
CA CYS A 137 5.71 -7.25 9.11
C CYS A 137 6.89 -6.55 9.81
N LEU A 138 6.62 -5.88 10.93
CA LEU A 138 7.66 -5.18 11.70
C LEU A 138 8.77 -6.10 12.20
N THR A 139 8.43 -7.34 12.56
CA THR A 139 9.42 -8.32 13.03
C THR A 139 10.40 -8.68 11.91
N ASP A 140 9.91 -8.89 10.69
CA ASP A 140 10.75 -9.15 9.52
C ASP A 140 11.66 -7.94 9.24
N VAL A 141 11.09 -6.73 9.22
CA VAL A 141 11.87 -5.51 9.03
C VAL A 141 13.00 -5.40 10.05
N LYS A 142 12.71 -5.63 11.34
CA LYS A 142 13.73 -5.59 12.40
C LYS A 142 14.80 -6.67 12.26
N ALA A 143 14.46 -7.85 11.72
CA ALA A 143 15.43 -8.91 11.49
C ALA A 143 16.48 -8.52 10.45
N HIS A 144 16.11 -7.69 9.47
CA HIS A 144 17.02 -7.16 8.44
C HIS A 144 17.82 -5.91 8.88
N MET A 145 17.54 -5.37 10.07
CA MET A 145 18.24 -4.20 10.61
C MET A 145 19.26 -4.64 11.67
N GLY A 146 20.54 -4.50 11.35
CA GLY A 146 21.63 -4.84 12.27
C GLY A 146 21.68 -3.92 13.50
N PRO A 147 22.35 -4.29 14.60
CA PRO A 147 22.29 -3.58 15.88
C PRO A 147 22.86 -2.14 15.85
N LYS A 148 23.62 -1.78 14.81
CA LYS A 148 24.23 -0.46 14.62
C LYS A 148 23.73 0.24 13.36
N PHE A 149 22.62 -0.24 12.79
CA PHE A 149 22.08 0.33 11.57
C PHE A 149 21.77 1.83 11.76
N ASN A 150 21.98 2.60 10.70
CA ASN A 150 21.60 4.00 10.62
C ASN A 150 21.06 4.27 9.23
N LEU A 151 19.76 4.01 9.05
CA LEU A 151 19.03 4.27 7.82
C LEU A 151 18.38 5.65 7.91
N SER A 152 18.70 6.52 6.95
CA SER A 152 18.06 7.83 6.79
C SER A 152 17.72 8.15 5.35
N MET A 153 16.63 8.88 5.15
CA MET A 153 16.12 9.27 3.83
C MET A 153 15.72 10.74 3.81
N THR A 154 15.87 11.40 2.66
CA THR A 154 15.26 12.72 2.45
C THR A 154 13.78 12.61 2.04
N ALA A 155 13.02 13.70 2.18
CA ALA A 155 11.59 13.78 1.85
C ALA A 155 11.27 13.39 0.39
N ARG A 156 12.24 13.60 -0.51
CA ARG A 156 12.15 13.33 -1.96
C ARG A 156 12.61 11.93 -2.37
N SER A 157 13.01 11.10 -1.42
CA SER A 157 13.69 9.85 -1.72
C SER A 157 12.75 8.71 -2.06
N ALA A 158 13.29 7.73 -2.79
CA ALA A 158 12.68 6.44 -3.06
C ALA A 158 13.62 5.30 -2.63
N LEU A 159 13.09 4.28 -1.99
CA LEU A 159 13.82 3.09 -1.55
C LEU A 159 13.02 1.84 -1.89
N VAL A 160 13.64 0.93 -2.61
CA VAL A 160 13.09 -0.41 -2.90
C VAL A 160 14.01 -1.46 -2.31
N LEU A 161 13.49 -2.35 -1.48
CA LEU A 161 14.20 -3.48 -0.90
C LEU A 161 13.52 -4.80 -1.28
N GLU A 162 14.28 -5.72 -1.89
CA GLU A 162 13.80 -7.00 -2.38
C GLU A 162 14.78 -8.13 -2.04
N GLY A 163 14.27 -9.24 -1.51
CA GLY A 163 15.07 -10.41 -1.14
C GLY A 163 15.86 -10.23 0.16
N ASP A 164 16.89 -11.04 0.33
CA ASP A 164 17.74 -11.04 1.52
C ASP A 164 18.71 -9.83 1.50
N VAL A 165 18.28 -8.74 2.13
CA VAL A 165 19.04 -7.50 2.26
C VAL A 165 19.15 -7.13 3.73
N GLU A 166 20.36 -6.93 4.23
CA GLU A 166 20.62 -6.50 5.60
C GLU A 166 21.24 -5.10 5.62
N VAL A 167 20.82 -4.27 6.57
CA VAL A 167 21.43 -2.95 6.82
C VAL A 167 22.13 -3.01 8.17
N GLU A 168 23.45 -3.17 8.17
CA GLU A 168 24.26 -3.29 9.41
C GLU A 168 24.80 -1.94 9.90
N GLY A 169 24.96 -0.97 9.00
CA GLY A 169 25.55 0.33 9.31
C GLY A 169 24.84 1.48 8.61
N ARG A 170 25.60 2.40 8.05
CA ARG A 170 25.08 3.66 7.50
C ARG A 170 24.43 3.44 6.13
N LEU A 171 23.19 3.86 5.98
CA LEU A 171 22.48 3.96 4.70
C LEU A 171 21.82 5.34 4.61
N GLU A 172 22.35 6.21 3.75
CA GLU A 172 21.78 7.54 3.48
C GLU A 172 21.27 7.62 2.05
N VAL A 173 19.98 7.94 1.90
CA VAL A 173 19.35 8.07 0.58
C VAL A 173 18.86 9.51 0.38
N ASP A 174 19.41 10.18 -0.64
CA ASP A 174 18.89 11.42 -1.22
C ASP A 174 18.69 11.26 -2.74
N GLY A 175 17.56 10.67 -3.12
CA GLY A 175 17.29 10.25 -4.49
C GLY A 175 16.61 8.88 -4.50
N ALA A 176 16.88 8.03 -5.47
CA ALA A 176 16.31 6.69 -5.54
C ALA A 176 17.37 5.60 -5.43
N LEU A 177 17.11 4.61 -4.58
CA LEU A 177 17.90 3.39 -4.41
C LEU A 177 16.99 2.16 -4.57
N VAL A 178 17.45 1.21 -5.37
CA VAL A 178 16.84 -0.12 -5.51
C VAL A 178 17.90 -1.15 -5.12
N VAL A 179 17.60 -2.00 -4.13
CA VAL A 179 18.47 -3.11 -3.70
C VAL A 179 17.71 -4.41 -3.86
N LYS A 180 18.30 -5.35 -4.63
CA LYS A 180 17.67 -6.63 -4.96
C LYS A 180 18.67 -7.77 -4.80
N ALA A 181 18.36 -8.69 -3.89
CA ALA A 181 19.07 -9.95 -3.74
C ALA A 181 18.23 -11.09 -4.35
N ASN A 182 18.69 -11.65 -5.46
CA ASN A 182 17.97 -12.67 -6.23
C ASN A 182 18.62 -14.05 -6.10
N ASN A 183 17.84 -15.12 -6.31
CA ASN A 183 18.37 -16.47 -6.54
C ASN A 183 19.36 -16.97 -5.47
N GLY A 184 19.04 -16.79 -4.19
CA GLY A 184 19.86 -17.22 -3.06
C GLY A 184 21.04 -16.28 -2.73
N ALA A 185 21.08 -15.11 -3.35
CA ALA A 185 21.95 -14.01 -2.98
C ALA A 185 21.54 -13.39 -1.64
N SER A 186 22.51 -12.78 -0.96
CA SER A 186 22.34 -11.88 0.18
C SER A 186 23.11 -10.58 -0.07
N ILE A 187 22.59 -9.44 0.36
CA ILE A 187 23.26 -8.13 0.28
C ILE A 187 23.35 -7.54 1.67
N VAL A 188 24.57 -7.20 2.12
CA VAL A 188 24.81 -6.55 3.42
C VAL A 188 25.31 -5.14 3.21
N ILE A 189 24.60 -4.14 3.72
CA ILE A 189 24.93 -2.72 3.62
C ILE A 189 25.58 -2.26 4.92
N LYS A 190 26.89 -2.01 4.89
CA LYS A 190 27.68 -1.48 6.02
C LYS A 190 27.84 0.03 5.96
N ASN A 191 28.08 0.55 4.76
CA ASN A 191 28.11 1.98 4.49
C ASN A 191 27.63 2.21 3.06
N LEU A 192 26.67 3.11 2.87
CA LEU A 192 26.19 3.49 1.55
C LEU A 192 25.58 4.88 1.61
N LYS A 193 26.14 5.81 0.84
CA LYS A 193 25.48 7.09 0.53
C LYS A 193 25.03 7.14 -0.92
N VAL A 194 23.76 7.48 -1.14
CA VAL A 194 23.15 7.62 -2.46
C VAL A 194 22.69 9.04 -2.66
N GLN A 195 23.17 9.69 -3.73
CA GLN A 195 22.69 10.99 -4.16
C GLN A 195 22.43 10.97 -5.67
N ASN A 196 21.18 11.16 -6.09
CA ASN A 196 20.81 11.22 -7.51
C ASN A 196 19.49 11.98 -7.74
N GLN A 197 19.08 12.10 -9.01
CA GLN A 197 17.86 12.83 -9.39
C GLN A 197 16.56 12.19 -8.88
N GLY A 198 16.60 10.95 -8.38
CA GLY A 198 15.47 10.31 -7.72
C GLY A 198 14.25 10.09 -8.62
N TRP A 199 13.12 9.85 -7.98
CA TRP A 199 11.84 9.63 -8.64
C TRP A 199 10.89 10.79 -8.34
N VAL A 200 10.02 11.14 -9.28
CA VAL A 200 9.09 12.27 -9.17
C VAL A 200 7.68 11.81 -9.51
N ILE A 201 6.71 12.14 -8.65
CA ILE A 201 5.29 11.91 -8.93
C ILE A 201 4.78 13.12 -9.73
N GLN A 202 4.36 12.88 -10.98
CA GLN A 202 3.87 13.93 -11.87
C GLN A 202 2.49 13.58 -12.40
N ALA A 203 1.70 14.61 -12.70
CA ALA A 203 0.38 14.41 -13.30
C ALA A 203 0.52 13.72 -14.66
N THR A 204 -0.45 12.88 -14.99
CA THR A 204 -0.59 12.26 -16.30
C THR A 204 -1.14 13.25 -17.31
N THR A 205 -0.84 13.05 -18.60
CA THR A 205 -1.48 13.79 -19.69
C THR A 205 -2.74 13.07 -20.17
N GLU A 206 -3.61 13.77 -20.88
CA GLU A 206 -4.81 13.17 -21.48
C GLU A 206 -4.49 12.04 -22.47
N GLU A 207 -3.32 12.10 -23.13
CA GLU A 207 -2.85 11.06 -24.03
C GLU A 207 -2.46 9.79 -23.24
N GLU A 208 -1.72 9.95 -22.15
CA GLU A 208 -1.32 8.82 -21.30
C GLU A 208 -2.52 8.12 -20.66
N GLU A 209 -3.52 8.87 -20.21
CA GLU A 209 -4.74 8.31 -19.61
C GLU A 209 -5.64 7.63 -20.65
N ARG A 210 -5.53 7.99 -21.93
CA ARG A 210 -6.29 7.34 -23.00
C ARG A 210 -5.85 5.90 -23.21
N ASP A 211 -4.54 5.69 -23.13
CA ASP A 211 -3.89 4.43 -23.53
C ASP A 211 -3.57 3.52 -22.33
N ASP A 212 -3.56 4.05 -21.10
CA ASP A 212 -3.27 3.28 -19.88
C ASP A 212 -4.34 3.47 -18.78
N GLU A 213 -5.11 2.41 -18.52
CA GLU A 213 -6.13 2.38 -17.48
C GLU A 213 -5.57 2.60 -16.06
N LEU A 214 -4.36 2.10 -15.80
CA LEU A 214 -3.71 2.23 -14.49
C LEU A 214 -3.30 3.67 -14.21
N LEU A 215 -2.93 4.42 -15.24
CA LEU A 215 -2.68 5.86 -15.14
C LEU A 215 -3.99 6.62 -14.99
N ARG A 216 -4.99 6.31 -15.82
CA ARG A 216 -6.33 6.93 -15.78
C ARG A 216 -7.02 6.79 -14.43
N MET A 217 -6.88 5.64 -13.75
CA MET A 217 -7.53 5.43 -12.45
C MET A 217 -6.89 6.20 -11.29
N ARG A 218 -5.67 6.76 -11.47
CA ARG A 218 -4.93 7.45 -10.41
C ARG A 218 -4.54 8.91 -10.72
N GLY A 219 -4.47 9.30 -11.99
CA GLY A 219 -4.20 10.68 -12.43
C GLY A 219 -2.74 11.14 -12.27
N TYR A 220 -1.81 10.20 -12.08
CA TYR A 220 -0.38 10.47 -11.97
C TYR A 220 0.47 9.29 -12.40
N LYS A 221 1.75 9.58 -12.66
CA LYS A 221 2.80 8.61 -12.95
C LYS A 221 4.05 8.91 -12.11
N VAL A 222 4.88 7.89 -11.92
CA VAL A 222 6.20 8.03 -11.29
C VAL A 222 7.27 8.12 -12.38
N ALA A 223 7.89 9.29 -12.51
CA ALA A 223 9.01 9.53 -13.41
C ALA A 223 10.33 9.17 -12.72
N LYS A 224 11.08 8.21 -13.28
CA LYS A 224 12.39 7.80 -12.73
C LYS A 224 13.52 8.64 -13.34
N MET A 225 13.84 9.77 -12.71
CA MET A 225 14.85 10.72 -13.21
C MET A 225 16.29 10.27 -12.90
N GLY A 226 16.48 9.48 -11.84
CA GLY A 226 17.73 8.82 -11.54
C GLY A 226 17.51 7.70 -10.53
N THR A 227 18.24 6.59 -10.69
CA THR A 227 18.16 5.43 -9.80
C THR A 227 19.55 4.84 -9.63
N ARG A 228 19.95 4.58 -8.38
CA ARG A 228 21.06 3.67 -8.11
C ARG A 228 20.47 2.28 -7.92
N GLU A 229 20.85 1.33 -8.78
CA GLU A 229 20.43 -0.06 -8.66
C GLU A 229 21.59 -0.93 -8.18
N ILE A 230 21.36 -1.67 -7.10
CA ILE A 230 22.28 -2.69 -6.57
C ILE A 230 21.55 -4.02 -6.66
N VAL A 231 21.83 -4.75 -7.74
CA VAL A 231 21.31 -6.10 -7.95
C VAL A 231 22.45 -7.08 -7.73
N PHE A 232 22.20 -8.12 -6.94
CA PHE A 232 23.10 -9.25 -6.81
C PHE A 232 22.31 -10.54 -7.07
N ASP A 233 22.88 -11.38 -7.94
CA ASP A 233 22.21 -12.56 -8.48
C ASP A 233 23.11 -13.78 -8.30
N GLY A 234 22.53 -14.88 -7.86
CA GLY A 234 23.21 -16.14 -7.58
C GLY A 234 23.66 -16.28 -6.12
N PRO A 235 24.14 -17.47 -5.72
CA PRO A 235 24.47 -17.75 -4.33
C PRO A 235 25.64 -16.90 -3.83
N GLY A 236 25.54 -16.44 -2.58
CA GLY A 236 26.62 -15.76 -1.87
C GLY A 236 26.18 -14.43 -1.25
N THR A 237 27.14 -13.70 -0.69
CA THR A 237 26.89 -12.42 -0.01
C THR A 237 27.68 -11.31 -0.67
N LYS A 238 27.01 -10.21 -1.03
CA LYS A 238 27.64 -8.98 -1.49
C LYS A 238 27.62 -7.94 -0.37
N VAL A 239 28.80 -7.50 0.05
CA VAL A 239 28.93 -6.42 1.05
C VAL A 239 29.09 -5.08 0.34
N ILE A 240 28.30 -4.09 0.75
CA ILE A 240 28.39 -2.70 0.28
C ILE A 240 28.96 -1.84 1.41
N ASP A 241 30.10 -1.21 1.16
CA ASP A 241 30.84 -0.39 2.12
C ASP A 241 31.49 0.80 1.40
N GLU A 242 30.66 1.78 1.03
CA GLU A 242 30.98 2.93 0.17
C GLU A 242 30.50 4.27 0.74
#